data_AF-A0A923KXI2-F1
#
_entry.id   AF-A0A923KXI2-F1
#
_cell.length_a   1.000
_cell.length_b   1.000
_cell.length_c   1.000
_cell.angle_alpha   90.00
_cell.angle_beta   90.00
_cell.angle_gamma   90.00
#
_symmetry.space_group_name_H-M   'P 1'
#
loop_
_entity.id
_entity.type
_entity.pdbx_description
1 polymer ?
#
loop_
_entity_poly.entity_id
_entity_poly.type
_entity_poly.pdbx_seq_one_letter_code
_entity_poly.pdbx_strand_id
1 'polypeptide(L)'
;MISVEEKLRVFSQYLLNKERTRGKGIIEEAKSKQQELLEASKQKIEKEKKDIEERNKKIIFRDKNKIISEGKNRAKTLELEEKNHILIGFNQLIMVKAKEFVVKDVYRDYLRNCVTGIPEIFGEKRELVVFVNKNDLDYFKALINDQLIDYTVEYRQEIKDSIGGIVVEDAESRIHCDFSVENLINTKYKFIGMTLNEFMEKQVK
;
A
#
# COMPACT_ATOMS: atom_id res chain seq x y z
N MET A 1 -92.78 -21.55 -60.78
CA MET A 1 -91.69 -20.83 -61.48
C MET A 1 -91.26 -19.69 -60.58
N ILE A 2 -90.01 -19.67 -60.10
CA ILE A 2 -89.55 -18.67 -59.12
C ILE A 2 -89.42 -17.31 -59.81
N SER A 3 -90.01 -16.26 -59.22
CA SER A 3 -89.94 -14.88 -59.72
C SER A 3 -88.49 -14.36 -59.77
N VAL A 4 -88.19 -13.49 -60.73
CA VAL A 4 -86.87 -12.83 -60.88
C VAL A 4 -86.50 -12.06 -59.60
N GLU A 5 -87.49 -11.42 -58.97
CA GLU A 5 -87.31 -10.67 -57.71
C GLU A 5 -86.88 -11.59 -56.56
N GLU A 6 -87.43 -12.80 -56.52
CA GLU A 6 -87.16 -13.76 -55.46
C GLU A 6 -85.75 -14.37 -55.59
N LYS A 7 -85.27 -14.56 -56.83
CA LYS A 7 -83.86 -14.91 -57.10
C LYS A 7 -82.90 -13.79 -56.70
N LEU A 8 -83.24 -12.52 -57.00
CA LEU A 8 -82.43 -11.36 -56.60
C LEU A 8 -82.36 -11.22 -55.08
N ARG A 9 -83.46 -11.49 -54.37
CA ARG A 9 -83.51 -11.48 -52.90
C ARG A 9 -82.59 -12.54 -52.30
N VAL A 10 -82.69 -13.79 -52.78
CA VAL A 10 -81.84 -14.91 -52.31
C VAL A 10 -80.37 -14.64 -52.61
N PHE A 11 -80.04 -14.12 -53.80
CA PHE A 11 -78.66 -13.79 -54.16
C PHE A 11 -78.08 -12.65 -53.31
N SER A 12 -78.86 -11.60 -53.05
CA SER A 12 -78.45 -10.50 -52.18
C SER A 12 -78.21 -10.97 -50.75
N GLN A 13 -79.07 -11.85 -50.24
CA GLN A 13 -78.94 -12.41 -48.89
C GLN A 13 -77.74 -13.36 -48.77
N TYR A 14 -77.45 -14.12 -49.82
CA TYR A 14 -76.22 -14.92 -49.93
C TYR A 14 -74.96 -14.05 -49.94
N LEU A 15 -74.93 -12.98 -50.74
CA LEU A 15 -73.82 -12.01 -50.77
C LEU A 15 -73.61 -11.36 -49.40
N LEU A 16 -74.68 -10.89 -48.75
CA LEU A 16 -74.61 -10.29 -47.42
C LEU A 16 -74.08 -11.28 -46.38
N ASN A 17 -74.51 -12.54 -46.42
CA ASN A 17 -73.99 -13.57 -45.51
C ASN A 17 -72.53 -13.91 -45.80
N LYS A 18 -72.14 -13.99 -47.08
CA LYS A 18 -70.74 -14.24 -47.48
C LYS A 18 -69.82 -13.11 -46.99
N GLU A 19 -70.20 -11.86 -47.20
CA GLU A 19 -69.44 -10.69 -46.73
C GLU A 19 -69.41 -10.58 -45.21
N ARG A 20 -70.51 -10.89 -44.51
CA ARG A 20 -70.52 -10.96 -43.04
C ARG A 20 -69.59 -12.04 -42.50
N THR A 21 -69.58 -13.23 -43.09
CA THR A 21 -68.70 -14.32 -42.66
C THR A 21 -67.24 -13.97 -42.93
N ARG A 22 -66.95 -13.36 -44.09
CA ARG A 22 -65.60 -12.86 -44.42
C ARG A 22 -65.14 -11.77 -43.45
N GLY A 23 -66.01 -10.81 -43.13
CA GLY A 23 -65.73 -9.76 -42.16
C GLY A 23 -65.48 -10.30 -40.75
N LYS A 24 -66.26 -11.29 -40.30
CA LYS A 24 -66.02 -11.99 -39.03
C LYS A 24 -64.66 -12.69 -39.01
N GLY A 25 -64.30 -13.38 -40.09
CA GLY A 25 -63.00 -14.05 -40.22
C GLY A 25 -61.84 -13.05 -40.11
N ILE A 26 -61.92 -11.90 -40.80
CA ILE A 26 -60.90 -10.84 -40.71
C ILE A 26 -60.78 -10.29 -39.27
N ILE A 27 -61.90 -10.10 -38.59
CA ILE A 27 -61.91 -9.61 -37.19
C ILE A 27 -61.30 -10.63 -36.24
N GLU A 28 -61.62 -11.91 -36.37
CA GLU A 28 -61.05 -12.98 -35.55
C GLU A 28 -59.54 -13.12 -35.78
N GLU A 29 -59.10 -13.07 -37.03
CA GLU A 29 -57.68 -13.15 -37.38
C GLU A 29 -56.90 -11.93 -36.83
N ALA A 30 -57.49 -10.73 -36.91
CA ALA A 30 -56.91 -9.52 -36.33
C ALA A 30 -56.82 -9.61 -34.79
N LYS A 31 -57.84 -10.16 -34.12
CA LYS A 31 -57.82 -10.39 -32.67
C LYS A 31 -56.76 -11.40 -32.26
N SER A 32 -56.61 -12.49 -33.00
CA SER A 32 -55.58 -13.51 -32.74
C SER A 32 -54.18 -12.91 -32.86
N LYS A 33 -53.91 -12.18 -33.96
CA LYS A 33 -52.63 -11.48 -34.15
C LYS A 33 -52.37 -10.44 -33.07
N GLN A 34 -53.40 -9.71 -32.65
CA GLN A 34 -53.27 -8.75 -31.55
C GLN A 34 -52.88 -9.45 -30.23
N GLN A 35 -53.50 -10.59 -29.90
CA GLN A 35 -53.14 -11.35 -28.71
C GLN A 35 -51.72 -11.89 -28.77
N GLU A 36 -51.31 -12.46 -29.90
CA GLU A 36 -49.94 -12.95 -30.10
C GLU A 36 -48.89 -11.84 -29.93
N LEU A 37 -49.14 -10.65 -30.51
CA LEU A 37 -48.27 -9.50 -30.38
C LEU A 37 -48.19 -9.00 -28.93
N LEU A 38 -49.32 -8.99 -28.21
CA LEU A 38 -49.36 -8.62 -26.79
C LEU A 38 -48.54 -9.58 -25.94
N GLU A 39 -48.68 -10.88 -26.18
CA GLU A 39 -47.98 -11.90 -25.39
C GLU A 39 -46.47 -11.90 -25.69
N ALA A 40 -46.09 -11.77 -26.97
CA ALA A 40 -44.70 -11.61 -27.37
C ALA A 40 -44.08 -10.33 -26.77
N SER A 41 -44.82 -9.23 -26.73
CA SER A 41 -44.37 -7.98 -26.12
C SER A 41 -44.16 -8.13 -24.61
N LYS A 42 -45.10 -8.76 -23.89
CA LYS A 42 -44.94 -9.05 -22.46
C LYS A 42 -43.70 -9.91 -22.17
N GLN A 43 -43.52 -11.00 -22.92
CA GLN A 43 -42.36 -11.87 -22.74
C GLN A 43 -41.05 -11.14 -22.98
N LYS A 44 -41.00 -10.25 -23.99
CA LYS A 44 -39.83 -9.42 -24.26
C LYS A 44 -39.54 -8.47 -23.10
N ILE A 45 -40.56 -7.78 -22.58
CA ILE A 45 -40.43 -6.86 -21.44
C ILE A 45 -39.97 -7.61 -20.18
N GLU A 46 -40.52 -8.79 -19.90
CA GLU A 46 -40.09 -9.61 -18.76
C GLU A 46 -38.63 -10.05 -18.86
N LYS A 47 -38.19 -10.43 -20.06
CA LYS A 47 -36.80 -10.81 -20.31
C LYS A 47 -35.87 -9.63 -20.11
N GLU A 48 -36.19 -8.47 -20.69
CA GLU A 48 -35.41 -7.25 -20.53
C GLU A 48 -35.35 -6.82 -19.05
N LYS A 49 -36.46 -6.94 -18.32
CA LYS A 49 -36.50 -6.67 -16.87
C LYS A 49 -35.53 -7.59 -16.12
N LYS A 50 -35.55 -8.90 -16.37
CA LYS A 50 -34.63 -9.86 -15.73
C LYS A 50 -33.17 -9.56 -16.05
N ASP A 51 -32.88 -9.25 -17.31
CA ASP A 51 -31.51 -8.91 -17.75
C ASP A 51 -31.00 -7.64 -17.05
N ILE A 52 -31.85 -6.63 -16.88
CA ILE A 52 -31.50 -5.40 -16.15
C ILE A 52 -31.26 -5.70 -14.66
N GLU A 53 -32.14 -6.48 -14.03
CA GLU A 53 -31.99 -6.87 -12.62
C GLU A 53 -30.71 -7.64 -12.37
N GLU A 54 -30.36 -8.60 -13.24
CA GLU A 54 -29.12 -9.37 -13.11
C GLU A 54 -27.87 -8.49 -13.29
N ARG A 55 -27.88 -7.59 -14.27
CA ARG A 55 -26.78 -6.63 -14.45
C ARG A 55 -26.63 -5.73 -13.24
N ASN A 56 -27.74 -5.19 -12.71
CA ASN A 56 -27.71 -4.33 -11.53
C ASN A 56 -27.19 -5.09 -10.31
N LYS A 57 -27.61 -6.35 -10.08
CA LYS A 57 -27.06 -7.19 -9.01
C LYS A 57 -25.55 -7.35 -9.12
N LYS A 58 -25.03 -7.61 -10.33
CA LYS A 58 -23.58 -7.74 -10.57
C LYS A 58 -22.84 -6.44 -10.28
N ILE A 59 -23.39 -5.29 -10.71
CA ILE A 59 -22.82 -3.97 -10.44
C ILE A 59 -22.79 -3.69 -8.94
N ILE A 60 -23.92 -3.86 -8.24
CA ILE A 60 -24.03 -3.64 -6.79
C ILE A 60 -23.02 -4.52 -6.04
N PHE A 61 -22.88 -5.79 -6.42
CA PHE A 61 -21.93 -6.70 -5.78
C PHE A 61 -20.48 -6.26 -6.00
N ARG A 62 -20.13 -5.86 -7.22
CA ARG A 62 -18.80 -5.33 -7.54
C ARG A 62 -18.50 -4.07 -6.74
N ASP A 63 -19.44 -3.13 -6.70
CA ASP A 63 -19.27 -1.84 -6.04
C ASP A 63 -19.19 -2.03 -4.52
N LYS A 64 -19.97 -2.94 -3.94
CA LYS A 64 -19.84 -3.36 -2.53
C LYS A 64 -18.44 -3.89 -2.24
N ASN A 65 -17.92 -4.79 -3.07
CA ASN A 65 -16.58 -5.35 -2.87
C ASN A 65 -15.49 -4.28 -3.01
N LYS A 66 -15.66 -3.34 -3.94
CA LYS A 66 -14.78 -2.19 -4.09
C LYS A 66 -14.75 -1.35 -2.80
N ILE A 67 -15.91 -0.96 -2.27
CA ILE A 67 -16.02 -0.17 -1.03
C ILE A 67 -15.37 -0.91 0.16
N ILE A 68 -15.62 -2.21 0.29
CA ILE A 68 -15.01 -3.03 1.36
C ILE A 68 -13.48 -3.04 1.22
N SER A 69 -12.98 -3.19 0.00
CA SER A 69 -11.53 -3.25 -0.27
C SER A 69 -10.87 -1.89 0.00
N GLU A 70 -11.50 -0.80 -0.43
CA GLU A 70 -11.05 0.57 -0.13
C GLU A 70 -11.04 0.84 1.36
N GLY A 71 -12.09 0.43 2.09
CA GLY A 71 -12.15 0.54 3.55
C GLY A 71 -11.05 -0.24 4.26
N LYS A 72 -10.80 -1.49 3.85
CA LYS A 72 -9.70 -2.32 4.40
C LYS A 72 -8.33 -1.70 4.14
N ASN A 73 -8.10 -1.21 2.93
CA ASN A 73 -6.84 -0.57 2.57
C ASN A 73 -6.64 0.71 3.39
N ARG A 74 -7.67 1.55 3.53
CA ARG A 74 -7.61 2.77 4.33
C ARG A 74 -7.32 2.48 5.80
N ALA A 75 -7.97 1.47 6.39
CA ALA A 75 -7.71 1.06 7.76
C ALA A 75 -6.25 0.59 7.95
N LYS A 76 -5.74 -0.22 7.00
CA LYS A 76 -4.34 -0.68 7.02
C LYS A 76 -3.34 0.46 6.85
N THR A 77 -3.64 1.43 6.00
CA THR A 77 -2.79 2.63 5.82
C THR A 77 -2.71 3.42 7.11
N LEU A 78 -3.85 3.70 7.75
CA LEU A 78 -3.88 4.42 9.04
C LEU A 78 -3.11 3.66 10.13
N GLU A 79 -3.25 2.33 10.20
CA GLU A 79 -2.49 1.51 11.14
C GLU A 79 -0.97 1.63 10.92
N LEU A 80 -0.53 1.59 9.66
CA LEU A 80 0.89 1.73 9.31
C LEU A 80 1.43 3.15 9.61
N GLU A 81 0.63 4.18 9.37
CA GLU A 81 0.97 5.56 9.69
C GLU A 81 1.18 5.75 11.19
N GLU A 82 0.26 5.25 12.02
CA GLU A 82 0.38 5.30 13.48
C GLU A 82 1.60 4.52 13.99
N LYS A 83 1.83 3.30 13.46
CA LYS A 83 3.04 2.53 13.79
C LYS A 83 4.32 3.29 13.43
N ASN A 84 4.34 3.98 12.29
CA ASN A 84 5.47 4.80 11.88
C ASN A 84 5.66 6.01 12.80
N HIS A 85 4.57 6.66 13.22
CA HIS A 85 4.64 7.75 14.20
C HIS A 85 5.25 7.31 15.53
N ILE A 86 4.83 6.14 16.05
CA ILE A 86 5.40 5.56 17.27
C ILE A 86 6.88 5.25 17.06
N LEU A 87 7.26 4.66 15.92
CA LEU A 87 8.65 4.35 15.62
C LEU A 87 9.53 5.62 15.57
N ILE A 88 9.07 6.68 14.92
CA ILE A 88 9.79 7.96 14.87
C ILE A 88 9.97 8.53 16.28
N GLY A 89 8.91 8.56 17.08
CA GLY A 89 8.98 9.03 18.47
C GLY A 89 9.92 8.18 19.33
N PHE A 90 9.90 6.87 19.15
CA PHE A 90 10.80 5.95 19.86
C PHE A 90 12.27 6.19 19.48
N ASN A 91 12.56 6.39 18.19
CA ASN A 91 13.92 6.72 17.75
C ASN A 91 14.41 8.06 18.29
N GLN A 92 13.54 9.07 18.36
CA GLN A 92 13.89 10.33 19.02
C GLN A 92 14.24 10.11 20.50
N LEU A 93 13.48 9.26 21.21
CA LEU A 93 13.78 8.91 22.59
C LEU A 93 15.12 8.18 22.72
N ILE A 94 15.44 7.25 21.81
CA ILE A 94 16.74 6.60 21.76
C ILE A 94 17.85 7.64 21.56
N MET A 95 17.69 8.59 20.63
CA MET A 95 18.67 9.66 20.40
C MET A 95 18.90 10.51 21.65
N VAL A 96 17.84 10.83 22.40
CA VAL A 96 17.97 11.54 23.69
C VAL A 96 18.72 10.69 24.71
N LYS A 97 18.42 9.40 24.81
CA LYS A 97 19.11 8.48 25.73
C LYS A 97 20.55 8.22 25.33
N ALA A 98 20.87 8.26 24.04
CA ALA A 98 22.22 8.17 23.53
C ALA A 98 23.08 9.37 23.96
N LYS A 99 22.50 10.58 24.02
CA LYS A 99 23.19 11.75 24.58
C LYS A 99 23.55 11.57 26.07
N GLU A 100 22.67 10.94 26.85
CA GLU A 100 22.97 10.59 28.25
C GLU A 100 24.04 9.49 28.36
N PHE A 101 24.15 8.61 27.36
CA PHE A 101 25.12 7.51 27.33
C PHE A 101 26.54 7.99 27.11
N VAL A 102 26.76 8.98 26.23
CA VAL A 102 28.09 9.51 25.89
C VAL A 102 28.85 10.10 27.09
N VAL A 103 28.14 10.48 28.15
CA VAL A 103 28.75 11.05 29.37
C VAL A 103 29.17 9.95 30.37
N LYS A 104 28.81 8.69 30.15
CA LYS A 104 29.08 7.58 31.09
C LYS A 104 30.39 6.87 30.79
N ASP A 105 31.00 6.27 31.80
CA ASP A 105 32.25 5.50 31.63
C ASP A 105 32.11 4.36 30.61
N VAL A 106 30.92 3.76 30.48
CA VAL A 106 30.63 2.68 29.52
C VAL A 106 30.82 3.14 28.06
N TYR A 107 30.69 4.43 27.76
CA TYR A 107 30.96 4.95 26.42
C TYR A 107 32.45 4.88 26.06
N ARG A 108 33.35 4.93 27.04
CA ARG A 108 34.78 4.76 26.81
C ARG A 108 35.13 3.35 26.33
N ASP A 109 34.45 2.34 26.86
CA ASP A 109 34.58 0.96 26.39
C ASP A 109 34.09 0.80 24.95
N TYR A 110 33.00 1.51 24.58
CA TYR A 110 32.52 1.57 23.20
C TYR A 110 33.59 2.17 22.27
N LEU A 111 34.16 3.34 22.61
CA LEU A 111 35.22 3.96 21.81
C LEU A 111 36.44 3.05 21.65
N ARG A 112 36.83 2.34 22.71
CA ARG A 112 37.91 1.34 22.65
C ARG A 112 37.60 0.25 21.64
N ASN A 113 36.39 -0.30 21.66
CA ASN A 113 35.98 -1.34 20.72
C ASN A 113 35.98 -0.83 19.26
N CYS A 114 35.62 0.43 19.05
CA CYS A 114 35.72 1.05 17.72
C CYS A 114 37.18 1.10 17.24
N VAL A 115 38.13 1.52 18.09
CA VAL A 115 39.56 1.54 17.74
C VAL A 115 40.09 0.15 17.40
N THR A 116 39.72 -0.87 18.18
CA THR A 116 40.16 -2.24 17.91
C THR A 116 39.69 -2.80 16.56
N GLY A 117 38.57 -2.28 16.02
CA GLY A 117 38.06 -2.69 14.71
C GLY A 117 38.72 -1.99 13.52
N ILE A 118 39.48 -0.91 13.73
CA ILE A 118 40.10 -0.14 12.65
C ILE A 118 41.06 -0.99 11.80
N PRO A 119 41.98 -1.81 12.38
CA PRO A 119 42.90 -2.61 11.58
C PRO A 119 42.22 -3.62 10.66
N GLU A 120 41.08 -4.18 11.08
CA GLU A 120 40.32 -5.14 10.26
C GLU A 120 39.69 -4.48 9.03
N ILE A 121 39.33 -3.19 9.13
CA ILE A 121 38.66 -2.44 8.05
C ILE A 121 39.66 -1.81 7.09
N PHE A 122 40.75 -1.25 7.62
CA PHE A 122 41.73 -0.48 6.84
C PHE A 122 42.93 -1.32 6.38
N GLY A 123 43.22 -2.45 7.03
CA GLY A 123 44.24 -3.41 6.60
C GLY A 123 45.62 -2.79 6.44
N GLU A 124 46.13 -2.73 5.21
CA GLU A 124 47.46 -2.16 4.91
C GLU A 124 47.49 -0.63 4.84
N LYS A 125 46.32 0.04 4.86
CA LYS A 125 46.23 1.50 4.84
C LYS A 125 46.57 2.08 6.22
N ARG A 126 47.83 2.51 6.36
CA ARG A 126 48.38 3.00 7.64
C ARG A 126 48.22 4.51 7.85
N GLU A 127 47.87 5.28 6.83
CA GLU A 127 47.64 6.73 6.94
C GLU A 127 46.15 7.01 7.07
N LEU A 128 45.73 7.48 8.25
CA LEU A 128 44.32 7.68 8.60
C LEU A 128 44.05 9.14 8.99
N VAL A 129 42.87 9.63 8.63
CA VAL A 129 42.30 10.89 9.10
C VAL A 129 41.13 10.55 10.01
N VAL A 130 41.22 10.96 11.27
CA VAL A 130 40.17 10.71 12.25
C VAL A 130 39.46 12.01 12.62
N PHE A 131 38.16 12.00 12.45
CA PHE A 131 37.26 13.03 12.93
C PHE A 131 36.69 12.59 14.28
N VAL A 132 36.81 13.46 15.27
CA VAL A 132 36.34 13.18 16.63
C VAL A 132 35.85 14.46 17.29
N ASN A 133 34.87 14.32 18.18
CA ASN A 133 34.37 15.41 19.00
C ASN A 133 35.45 15.92 19.95
N LYS A 134 35.41 17.23 20.23
CA LYS A 134 36.39 17.88 21.11
C LYS A 134 36.45 17.25 22.51
N ASN A 135 35.31 16.80 23.04
CA ASN A 135 35.22 16.19 24.37
C ASN A 135 35.90 14.81 24.44
N ASP A 136 36.01 14.12 23.31
CA ASP A 136 36.51 12.74 23.25
C ASP A 136 37.96 12.68 22.74
N LEU A 137 38.47 13.78 22.16
CA LEU A 137 39.76 13.86 21.49
C LEU A 137 40.93 13.38 22.35
N ASP A 138 41.04 13.83 23.60
CA ASP A 138 42.20 13.51 24.44
C ASP A 138 42.22 12.04 24.86
N TYR A 139 41.06 11.51 25.21
CA TYR A 139 40.90 10.08 25.54
C TYR A 139 41.18 9.21 24.32
N PHE A 140 40.65 9.61 23.17
CA PHE A 140 40.79 8.88 21.91
C PHE A 140 42.24 8.89 21.38
N LYS A 141 42.94 10.02 21.48
CA LYS A 141 44.38 10.11 21.17
C LYS A 141 45.20 9.14 22.01
N ALA A 142 44.91 9.03 23.31
CA ALA A 142 45.59 8.08 24.18
C ALA A 142 45.34 6.63 23.75
N LEU A 143 44.10 6.28 23.35
CA LEU A 143 43.76 4.95 22.85
C LEU A 143 44.45 4.60 21.52
N ILE A 144 44.46 5.52 20.55
CA ILE A 144 45.14 5.29 19.27
C ILE A 144 46.65 5.09 19.47
N ASN A 145 47.29 5.91 20.30
CA ASN A 145 48.72 5.78 20.55
C ASN A 145 49.09 4.44 21.23
N ASP A 146 48.16 3.83 21.96
CA ASP A 146 48.32 2.53 22.61
C ASP A 146 48.03 1.35 21.66
N GLN A 147 47.00 1.47 20.81
CA GLN A 147 46.47 0.34 20.02
C GLN A 147 46.84 0.35 18.54
N LEU A 148 47.21 1.50 17.98
CA LEU A 148 47.49 1.71 16.55
C LEU A 148 48.90 2.29 16.34
N ILE A 149 49.90 1.66 16.98
CA ILE A 149 51.32 2.10 16.97
C ILE A 149 51.89 2.17 15.54
N ASP A 150 51.40 1.32 14.64
CA ASP A 150 51.85 1.20 13.25
C ASP A 150 51.15 2.16 12.27
N TYR A 151 50.22 2.98 12.74
CA TYR A 151 49.40 3.88 11.92
C TYR A 151 49.79 5.35 12.14
N THR A 152 49.85 6.11 11.04
CA THR A 152 50.00 7.57 11.05
C THR A 152 48.61 8.18 11.06
N VAL A 153 48.25 8.89 12.14
CA VAL A 153 46.90 9.42 12.31
C VAL A 153 46.89 10.95 12.37
N GLU A 154 46.14 11.57 11.46
CA GLU A 154 45.79 13.00 11.49
C GLU A 154 44.44 13.18 12.21
N TYR A 155 44.37 14.11 13.17
CA TYR A 155 43.14 14.38 13.91
C TYR A 155 42.47 15.66 13.42
N ARG A 156 41.20 15.57 13.00
CA ARG A 156 40.37 16.71 12.61
C ARG A 156 39.19 16.90 13.57
N GLN A 157 38.92 18.14 13.95
CA GLN A 157 37.85 18.51 14.89
C GLN A 157 36.62 19.03 14.13
N GLU A 158 36.12 18.28 13.14
CA GLU A 158 35.08 18.76 12.21
C GLU A 158 33.74 18.04 12.32
N ILE A 159 33.49 17.27 13.39
CA ILE A 159 32.16 16.70 13.59
C ILE A 159 31.24 17.77 14.19
N LYS A 160 30.57 18.54 13.32
CA LYS A 160 29.43 19.37 13.74
C LYS A 160 28.22 18.47 13.95
N ASP A 161 27.55 18.64 15.10
CA ASP A 161 26.26 18.04 15.44
C ASP A 161 26.21 16.51 15.60
N SER A 162 27.29 15.85 16.04
CA SER A 162 27.23 14.46 16.52
C SER A 162 27.13 14.36 18.04
N ILE A 163 26.29 13.44 18.50
CA ILE A 163 26.11 12.96 19.86
C ILE A 163 27.43 12.39 20.40
N GLY A 164 28.21 11.69 19.57
CA GLY A 164 29.48 11.07 19.94
C GLY A 164 29.94 10.02 18.92
N GLY A 165 31.12 9.48 19.16
CA GLY A 165 31.80 8.49 18.33
C GLY A 165 32.92 9.10 17.51
N ILE A 166 33.35 8.36 16.49
CA ILE A 166 34.46 8.73 15.62
C ILE A 166 34.11 8.42 14.17
N VAL A 167 34.72 9.17 13.27
CA VAL A 167 34.71 8.86 11.84
C VAL A 167 36.14 8.73 11.38
N VAL A 168 36.46 7.64 10.69
CA VAL A 168 37.81 7.32 10.24
C VAL A 168 37.81 7.24 8.72
N GLU A 169 38.76 7.93 8.11
CA GLU A 169 39.02 7.89 6.68
C GLU A 169 40.48 7.51 6.43
N ASP A 170 40.80 6.93 5.28
CA ASP A 170 42.18 6.87 4.83
C ASP A 170 42.61 8.24 4.27
N ALA A 171 43.92 8.51 4.21
CA ALA A 171 44.44 9.79 3.70
C ALA A 171 44.01 10.11 2.25
N GLU A 172 43.61 9.09 1.49
CA GLU A 172 43.11 9.23 0.12
C GLU A 172 41.57 9.31 0.04
N SER A 173 40.86 9.28 1.18
CA SER A 173 39.39 9.29 1.31
C SER A 173 38.67 8.25 0.44
N ARG A 174 39.29 7.09 0.20
CA ARG A 174 38.72 5.93 -0.50
C ARG A 174 37.95 5.00 0.43
N ILE A 175 38.38 4.89 1.68
CA ILE A 175 37.74 4.08 2.71
C ILE A 175 37.26 5.02 3.79
N HIS A 176 35.96 4.98 4.07
CA HIS A 176 35.30 5.79 5.09
C HIS A 176 34.53 4.86 6.03
N CYS A 177 34.79 4.98 7.32
CA CYS A 177 34.12 4.23 8.36
C CYS A 177 33.54 5.15 9.42
N ASP A 178 32.23 5.16 9.54
CA ASP A 178 31.49 5.97 10.51
C ASP A 178 31.13 5.11 11.74
N PHE A 179 31.80 5.37 12.85
CA PHE A 179 31.51 4.80 14.17
C PHE A 179 30.80 5.81 15.08
N SER A 180 30.07 6.77 14.52
CA SER A 180 29.19 7.64 15.30
C SER A 180 28.08 6.84 15.96
N VAL A 181 27.66 7.31 17.13
CA VAL A 181 26.54 6.74 17.86
C VAL A 181 25.26 6.87 17.03
N GLU A 182 25.11 7.94 16.24
CA GLU A 182 24.05 8.08 15.26
C GLU A 182 24.06 6.97 14.23
N ASN A 183 25.22 6.68 13.62
CA ASN A 183 25.31 5.64 12.62
C ASN A 183 25.01 4.25 13.21
N LEU A 184 25.39 4.01 14.47
CA LEU A 184 24.99 2.79 15.17
C LEU A 184 23.46 2.67 15.29
N ILE A 185 22.79 3.73 15.72
CA ILE A 185 21.32 3.76 15.85
C ILE A 185 20.66 3.57 14.48
N ASN A 186 21.14 4.28 13.45
CA ASN A 186 20.61 4.21 12.09
C ASN A 186 20.81 2.83 11.46
N THR A 187 21.99 2.23 11.62
CA THR A 187 22.28 0.88 11.12
C THR A 187 21.41 -0.18 11.80
N LYS A 188 21.04 0.04 13.07
CA LYS A 188 20.15 -0.84 13.83
C LYS A 188 18.68 -0.44 13.75
N TYR A 189 18.32 0.60 12.98
CA TYR A 189 16.95 1.10 12.85
C TYR A 189 15.94 0.01 12.48
N LYS A 190 16.29 -0.85 11.53
CA LYS A 190 15.44 -1.97 11.12
C LYS A 190 15.20 -2.96 12.26
N PHE A 191 16.25 -3.28 13.02
CA PHE A 191 16.15 -4.18 14.17
C PHE A 191 15.30 -3.57 15.30
N ILE A 192 15.48 -2.28 15.56
CA ILE A 192 14.65 -1.51 16.50
C ILE A 192 13.17 -1.58 16.07
N GLY A 193 12.88 -1.31 14.80
CA GLY A 193 11.52 -1.37 14.26
C GLY A 193 10.89 -2.76 14.34
N MET A 194 11.64 -3.82 14.05
CA MET A 194 11.17 -5.20 14.21
C MET A 194 10.82 -5.52 15.66
N THR A 195 11.72 -5.20 16.60
CA THR A 195 11.53 -5.45 18.03
C THR A 195 10.33 -4.67 18.58
N LEU A 196 10.18 -3.41 18.18
CA LEU A 196 9.06 -2.57 18.59
C LEU A 196 7.73 -3.11 18.05
N ASN A 197 7.69 -3.53 16.78
CA ASN A 197 6.50 -4.14 16.19
C ASN A 197 6.09 -5.43 16.92
N GLU A 198 7.05 -6.32 17.22
CA GLU A 198 6.78 -7.54 18.00
C GLU A 198 6.20 -7.22 19.38
N PHE A 199 6.68 -6.18 20.03
CA PHE A 199 6.17 -5.75 21.33
C PHE A 199 4.74 -5.19 21.22
N MET A 200 4.48 -4.35 20.22
CA MET A 200 3.13 -3.81 19.96
C MET A 200 2.13 -4.93 19.65
N GLU A 201 2.52 -5.94 18.87
CA GLU A 201 1.64 -7.07 18.53
C GLU A 201 1.33 -7.97 19.72
N LYS A 202 2.24 -8.10 20.69
CA LYS A 202 2.03 -8.89 21.91
C LYS A 202 1.05 -8.23 22.89
N GLN A 203 0.90 -6.91 22.88
CA GLN A 203 -0.04 -6.20 23.77
C GLN A 203 -1.48 -6.18 23.26
N VAL A 204 -1.71 -6.54 21.99
CA VAL A 204 -3.04 -6.58 21.36
C VAL A 204 -3.72 -7.96 21.52
N LYS A 205 -3.01 -8.95 22.07
CA LYS A 205 -3.57 -10.26 22.44
C LYS A 205 -3.95 -10.31 23.91
#